data_AF-A0A3Q0DMA5-F1
#
_entry.id   AF-A0A3Q0DMA5-F1
#
_cell.length_a   1.000
_cell.length_b   1.000
_cell.length_c   1.000
_cell.angle_alpha   90.00
_cell.angle_beta   90.00
_cell.angle_gamma   90.00
#
_symmetry.space_group_name_H-M   'P 1'
#
loop_
_entity.id
_entity.type
_entity.pdbx_description
1 polymer ?
#
loop_
_entity_poly.entity_id
_entity_poly.type
_entity_poly.pdbx_seq_one_letter_code
_entity_poly.pdbx_strand_id
1 'polypeptide(L)'
;TVAAEVRKQVSRERSGSPHSSRRCSSTLGVPLTEVIEPLDFEDVLLSRPPDAEPGPLRDLVEFPADDLELLLQPRECRTTEPGIPEDGKLDAQARAAVEMYTEDWVIVHRRWV
;
A
#
# COMPACT_ATOMS: atom_id res chain seq x y z
N THR A 1 -36.33 4.37 33.02
CA THR A 1 -35.74 3.12 33.57
C THR A 1 -36.02 1.87 32.75
N VAL A 2 -36.54 1.98 31.51
CA VAL A 2 -36.60 0.84 30.56
C VAL A 2 -35.26 0.66 29.83
N ALA A 3 -34.56 1.76 29.54
CA ALA A 3 -33.29 1.74 28.81
C ALA A 3 -32.11 1.08 29.56
N ALA A 4 -32.15 1.03 30.90
CA ALA A 4 -31.09 0.39 31.69
C ALA A 4 -31.23 -1.14 31.72
N GLU A 5 -32.46 -1.67 31.63
CA GLU A 5 -32.74 -3.11 31.62
C GLU A 5 -32.27 -3.76 30.30
N VAL A 6 -32.47 -3.07 29.16
CA VAL A 6 -32.02 -3.53 27.84
C VAL A 6 -30.49 -3.74 27.79
N ARG A 7 -29.73 -2.88 28.47
CA ARG A 7 -28.26 -2.96 28.51
C ARG A 7 -27.74 -4.10 29.39
N LYS A 8 -28.57 -4.62 30.30
CA LYS A 8 -28.22 -5.72 31.20
C LYS A 8 -28.55 -7.09 30.60
N GLN A 9 -29.53 -7.15 29.69
CA GLN A 9 -29.95 -8.40 29.06
C GLN A 9 -28.98 -8.88 27.96
N VAL A 10 -28.20 -7.97 27.33
CA VAL A 10 -27.20 -8.34 26.31
C VAL A 10 -25.89 -8.87 26.92
N SER A 11 -25.59 -8.60 28.20
CA SER A 11 -24.34 -9.06 28.81
C SER A 11 -24.43 -10.46 29.46
N ARG A 12 -25.61 -11.09 29.48
CA ARG A 12 -25.85 -12.34 30.25
C ARG A 12 -26.10 -13.59 29.40
N GLU A 13 -25.89 -13.51 28.08
CA GLU A 13 -25.98 -14.66 27.16
C GLU A 13 -24.66 -14.96 26.42
N ARG A 14 -23.53 -14.47 26.92
CA ARG A 14 -22.19 -14.92 26.46
C ARG A 14 -21.37 -15.53 27.59
N SER A 15 -22.01 -16.34 28.43
CA SER A 15 -21.34 -17.34 29.28
C SER A 15 -21.36 -18.71 28.62
N GLY A 16 -20.97 -18.73 27.35
CA GLY A 16 -20.73 -19.95 26.58
C GLY A 16 -19.71 -19.60 25.52
N SER A 17 -18.42 -19.72 25.84
CA SER A 17 -17.42 -19.86 24.79
C SER A 17 -17.87 -21.06 23.96
N PRO A 18 -18.25 -20.89 22.68
CA PRO A 18 -18.11 -22.03 21.80
C PRO A 18 -16.61 -22.29 21.84
N HIS A 19 -16.20 -23.44 22.36
CA HIS A 19 -15.02 -24.08 21.80
C HIS A 19 -15.29 -24.15 20.30
N SER A 20 -14.93 -23.09 19.58
CA SER A 20 -14.57 -23.20 18.19
C SER A 20 -13.47 -24.23 18.24
N SER A 21 -13.86 -25.47 17.96
CA SER A 21 -13.05 -26.37 17.17
C SER A 21 -12.57 -25.54 16.00
N ARG A 22 -11.45 -24.83 16.21
CA ARG A 22 -10.51 -24.47 15.17
C ARG A 22 -9.99 -25.80 14.66
N ARG A 23 -10.86 -26.50 13.92
CA ARG A 23 -10.43 -27.29 12.78
C ARG A 23 -9.98 -26.28 11.74
N CYS A 24 -8.89 -25.58 12.05
CA CYS A 24 -7.98 -25.15 11.02
C CYS A 24 -7.58 -26.46 10.38
N SER A 25 -8.09 -26.69 9.17
CA SER A 25 -7.54 -27.70 8.29
C SER A 25 -6.10 -27.29 8.02
N SER A 26 -5.21 -27.66 8.95
CA SER A 26 -3.78 -27.64 8.78
C SER A 26 -3.47 -28.71 7.75
N THR A 27 -3.71 -28.41 6.47
CA THR A 27 -3.12 -29.15 5.35
C THR A 27 -1.59 -29.02 5.36
N LEU A 28 -1.04 -28.16 6.20
CA LEU A 28 0.36 -28.09 6.57
C LEU A 28 0.44 -28.35 8.08
N GLY A 29 0.94 -29.52 8.48
CA GLY A 29 1.01 -30.01 9.87
C GLY A 29 2.01 -29.26 10.76
N VAL A 30 2.01 -27.93 10.66
CA VAL A 30 2.92 -27.05 11.37
C VAL A 30 2.38 -26.75 12.77
N PRO A 31 3.15 -27.02 13.84
CA PRO A 31 2.79 -26.63 15.19
C PRO A 31 2.60 -25.10 15.30
N LEU A 32 1.48 -24.66 15.88
CA LEU A 32 1.17 -23.23 16.08
C LEU A 32 2.11 -22.50 17.06
N THR A 33 3.10 -23.21 17.62
CA THR A 33 4.11 -22.71 18.56
C THR A 33 5.51 -22.63 17.95
N GLU A 34 5.69 -23.14 16.74
CA GLU A 34 6.99 -23.15 16.06
C GLU A 34 7.20 -21.81 15.34
N VAL A 35 8.31 -21.15 15.64
CA VAL A 35 8.72 -19.94 14.91
C VAL A 35 9.35 -20.40 13.62
N ILE A 36 8.62 -20.27 12.52
CA ILE A 36 9.13 -20.56 11.18
C ILE A 36 9.49 -19.24 10.52
N GLU A 37 10.64 -19.25 9.84
CA GLU A 37 11.03 -18.18 8.93
C GLU A 37 9.96 -18.00 7.84
N PRO A 38 9.44 -16.78 7.64
CA PRO A 38 8.47 -16.54 6.59
C PRO A 38 9.08 -16.90 5.23
N LEU A 39 8.26 -17.44 4.33
CA LEU A 39 8.69 -17.75 2.97
C LEU A 39 9.25 -16.50 2.30
N ASP A 40 10.46 -16.61 1.74
CA ASP A 40 11.00 -15.58 0.86
C ASP A 40 10.34 -15.73 -0.52
N PHE A 41 9.34 -14.89 -0.76
CA PHE A 41 8.60 -14.91 -2.02
C PHE A 41 9.45 -14.45 -3.20
N GLU A 42 10.47 -13.61 -2.98
CA GLU A 42 11.33 -13.12 -4.05
C GLU A 42 12.18 -14.27 -4.59
N ASP A 43 12.83 -15.03 -3.71
CA ASP A 43 13.64 -16.20 -4.05
C ASP A 43 12.81 -17.32 -4.74
N VAL A 44 11.59 -17.55 -4.27
CA VAL A 44 10.69 -18.55 -4.87
C VAL A 44 10.28 -18.15 -6.28
N LEU A 45 9.93 -16.88 -6.51
CA LEU A 45 9.54 -16.38 -7.82
C LEU A 45 10.73 -16.37 -8.80
N LEU A 46 11.94 -16.08 -8.32
CA LEU A 46 13.16 -16.12 -9.12
C LEU A 46 13.56 -17.55 -9.50
N SER A 47 13.44 -18.51 -8.58
CA SER A 47 13.78 -19.92 -8.82
C SER A 47 12.72 -20.67 -9.64
N ARG A 48 11.46 -20.21 -9.59
CA ARG A 48 10.35 -20.75 -10.36
C ARG A 48 9.54 -19.60 -11.00
N PRO A 49 10.04 -19.00 -12.08
CA PRO A 49 9.30 -17.96 -12.78
C PRO A 49 7.96 -18.54 -13.28
N PRO A 50 6.84 -17.84 -13.04
CA PRO A 50 5.54 -18.25 -13.56
C PRO A 50 5.53 -18.17 -15.10
N ASP A 51 4.73 -19.04 -15.73
CA ASP A 51 4.50 -18.94 -17.18
C ASP A 51 3.84 -17.60 -17.52
N ALA A 52 4.15 -17.07 -18.72
CA ALA A 52 3.55 -15.83 -19.19
C ALA A 52 2.02 -15.97 -19.26
N GLU A 53 1.27 -15.00 -18.71
CA GLU A 53 -0.19 -15.02 -18.70
C GLU A 53 -0.74 -15.03 -20.15
N PRO A 54 -1.37 -16.14 -20.58
CA PRO A 54 -1.86 -16.26 -21.94
C PRO A 54 -3.27 -15.67 -22.01
N GLY A 55 -3.38 -14.35 -22.17
CA GLY A 55 -4.69 -13.72 -22.28
C GLY A 55 -4.68 -12.20 -22.31
N PRO A 56 -5.87 -11.56 -22.36
CA PRO A 56 -6.00 -10.11 -22.37
C PRO A 56 -5.51 -9.44 -21.06
N LEU A 57 -5.22 -10.23 -20.02
CA LEU A 57 -4.69 -9.74 -18.75
C LEU A 57 -3.15 -9.68 -18.73
N ARG A 58 -2.48 -10.14 -19.80
CA ARG A 58 -1.01 -10.18 -19.90
C ARG A 58 -0.39 -8.81 -19.59
N ASP A 59 -0.97 -7.75 -20.13
CA ASP A 59 -0.47 -6.38 -19.93
C ASP A 59 -0.67 -5.86 -18.50
N LEU A 60 -1.40 -6.56 -17.62
CA LEU A 60 -1.51 -6.21 -16.19
C LEU A 60 -0.41 -6.85 -15.34
N VAL A 61 0.22 -7.91 -15.83
CA VAL A 61 1.24 -8.68 -15.10
C VAL A 61 2.63 -8.54 -15.69
N GLU A 62 2.74 -8.10 -16.95
CA GLU A 62 4.01 -7.79 -17.61
C GLU A 62 4.38 -6.31 -17.41
N PHE A 63 5.58 -6.08 -16.86
CA PHE A 63 6.19 -4.77 -16.66
C PHE A 63 7.57 -4.76 -17.32
N PRO A 64 7.64 -4.57 -18.66
CA PRO A 64 8.92 -4.53 -19.35
C PRO A 64 9.77 -3.37 -18.83
N ALA A 65 11.10 -3.52 -18.89
CA ALA A 65 12.02 -2.53 -18.32
C ALA A 65 11.89 -1.11 -18.92
N ASP A 66 11.28 -0.99 -20.10
CA ASP A 66 11.04 0.26 -20.81
C ASP A 66 9.55 0.67 -20.83
N ASP A 67 8.72 0.12 -19.93
CA ASP A 67 7.28 0.38 -19.91
C ASP A 67 6.89 1.75 -19.37
N LEU A 68 7.80 2.44 -18.70
CA LEU A 68 7.60 3.80 -18.20
C LEU A 68 8.35 4.83 -19.05
N GLU A 69 7.68 5.93 -19.33
CA GLU A 69 8.27 7.16 -19.85
C GLU A 69 8.09 8.28 -18.83
N LEU A 70 9.18 8.97 -18.50
CA LEU A 70 9.16 10.12 -17.61
C LEU A 70 9.19 11.40 -18.44
N LEU A 71 8.18 12.24 -18.24
CA LEU A 71 8.07 13.55 -18.86
C LEU A 71 8.16 14.63 -17.78
N LEU A 72 9.21 15.44 -17.86
CA LEU A 72 9.31 16.64 -17.05
C LEU A 72 8.48 17.75 -17.71
N GLN A 73 7.43 18.21 -17.03
CA GLN A 73 6.55 19.24 -17.54
C GLN A 73 6.57 20.48 -16.66
N PRO A 74 6.86 21.67 -17.22
CA PRO A 74 6.79 22.92 -16.48
C PRO A 74 5.47 23.08 -15.76
N ARG A 75 5.55 23.44 -14.48
CA ARG A 75 4.35 23.62 -13.66
C ARG A 75 3.67 24.94 -14.03
N GLU A 76 2.37 24.88 -14.34
CA GLU A 76 1.60 26.08 -14.66
C GLU A 76 1.48 26.97 -13.41
N CYS A 77 1.96 28.21 -13.51
CA CYS A 77 1.86 29.19 -12.45
C CYS A 77 0.96 30.35 -12.88
N ARG A 78 0.05 30.76 -11.99
CA ARG A 78 -0.85 31.91 -12.23
C ARG A 78 -0.25 33.23 -11.79
N THR A 79 0.85 33.21 -11.05
CA THR A 79 1.54 34.43 -10.57
C THR A 79 2.72 34.76 -11.47
N THR A 80 3.00 36.04 -11.65
CA THR A 80 4.15 36.53 -12.43
C THR A 80 5.45 36.51 -11.64
N GLU A 81 5.36 36.45 -10.31
CA GLU A 81 6.49 36.45 -9.38
C GLU A 81 6.37 35.27 -8.40
N PRO A 82 7.49 34.73 -7.89
CA PRO A 82 7.49 33.71 -6.84
C PRO A 82 6.91 34.23 -5.52
N GLY A 83 5.94 33.52 -4.94
CA GLY A 83 5.37 33.84 -3.62
C GLY A 83 6.21 33.37 -2.42
N ILE A 84 7.49 33.05 -2.65
CA ILE A 84 8.38 32.46 -1.65
C ILE A 84 8.97 33.59 -0.80
N PRO A 85 9.00 33.48 0.53
CA PRO A 85 9.66 34.46 1.40
C PRO A 85 11.18 34.54 1.11
N GLU A 86 11.75 35.74 1.27
CA GLU A 86 13.21 35.97 1.16
C GLU A 86 14.04 35.00 2.01
N ASP A 87 15.19 34.59 1.47
CA ASP A 87 16.11 33.67 2.11
C ASP A 87 16.58 34.19 3.48
N GLY A 88 16.43 33.33 4.50
CA GLY A 88 16.82 33.62 5.89
C GLY A 88 15.71 33.43 6.93
N LYS A 89 14.48 33.12 6.53
CA LYS A 89 13.34 32.88 7.45
C LYS A 89 12.81 31.44 7.48
N LEU A 90 13.27 30.58 6.58
CA LEU A 90 12.77 29.23 6.43
C LEU A 90 13.71 28.22 7.11
N ASP A 91 13.15 27.40 7.98
CA ASP A 91 13.85 26.22 8.50
C ASP A 91 14.07 25.18 7.39
N ALA A 92 14.78 24.10 7.71
CA ALA A 92 15.12 23.05 6.74
C ALA A 92 13.87 22.39 6.13
N GLN A 93 12.82 22.19 6.92
CA GLN A 93 11.59 21.54 6.47
C GLN A 93 10.79 22.46 5.55
N ALA A 94 10.68 23.74 5.91
CA ALA A 94 10.00 24.74 5.11
C ALA A 94 10.71 24.95 3.76
N ARG A 95 12.05 24.93 3.74
CA ARG A 95 12.82 25.00 2.49
C ARG A 95 12.56 23.79 1.58
N ALA A 96 12.63 22.58 2.14
CA ALA A 96 12.35 21.36 1.38
C ALA A 96 10.91 21.32 0.86
N ALA A 97 9.95 21.81 1.63
CA ALA A 97 8.57 21.94 1.18
C ALA A 97 8.45 22.94 0.02
N VAL A 98 9.07 24.13 0.12
CA VAL A 98 9.05 25.12 -0.96
C VAL A 98 9.64 24.52 -2.24
N GLU A 99 10.79 23.86 -2.16
CA GLU A 99 11.42 23.18 -3.29
C GLU A 99 10.45 22.17 -3.92
N MET A 100 9.95 21.22 -3.13
CA MET A 100 9.00 20.20 -3.59
C MET A 100 7.71 20.78 -4.21
N TYR A 101 7.18 21.87 -3.64
CA TYR A 101 5.94 22.48 -4.12
C TYR A 101 6.14 23.45 -5.28
N THR A 102 7.38 23.79 -5.65
CA THR A 102 7.69 24.68 -6.78
C THR A 102 8.37 23.98 -7.93
N GLU A 103 8.81 22.73 -7.74
CA GLU A 103 9.30 21.86 -8.80
C GLU A 103 8.27 21.61 -9.90
N ASP A 104 8.82 21.34 -11.09
CA ASP A 104 8.07 20.91 -12.27
C ASP A 104 7.40 19.55 -12.05
N TRP A 105 6.37 19.27 -12.84
CA TRP A 105 5.71 17.97 -12.77
C TRP A 105 6.61 16.89 -13.36
N VAL A 106 6.76 15.79 -12.64
CA VAL A 106 7.25 14.53 -13.19
C VAL A 106 6.05 13.67 -13.54
N ILE A 107 5.71 13.65 -14.83
CA ILE A 107 4.60 12.85 -15.35
C ILE A 107 5.14 11.47 -15.74
N VAL A 108 4.54 10.43 -15.18
CA VAL A 108 4.87 9.05 -15.50
C VAL A 108 3.82 8.51 -16.47
N HIS A 109 4.24 8.20 -17.70
CA HIS A 109 3.41 7.54 -18.70
C HIS A 109 3.75 6.06 -18.78
N ARG A 110 2.73 5.22 -18.89
CA ARG A 110 2.93 3.82 -19.27
C ARG A 110 2.85 3.72 -20.79
N ARG A 111 3.88 3.18 -21.44
CA ARG A 111 4.03 3.15 -22.90
C ARG A 111 3.20 2.07 -23.59
N TRP A 112 2.86 1.00 -22.88
CA TRP A 112 2.29 -0.22 -23.46
C TRP A 112 0.85 -0.53 -22.96
N VAL A 113 0.00 0.49 -22.86
CA VAL A 113 -1.46 0.37 -22.60
C VAL A 113 -2.25 1.36 -23.43
#